data_AF-A0A8C3CC54-F1
#
_entry.id   AF-A0A8C3CC54-F1
#
_cell.length_a   1.000
_cell.length_b   1.000
_cell.length_c   1.000
_cell.angle_alpha   90.00
_cell.angle_beta   90.00
_cell.angle_gamma   90.00
#
_symmetry.space_group_name_H-M   'P 1'
#
loop_
_entity.id
_entity.type
_entity.pdbx_description
1 polymer ?
#
loop_
_entity_poly.entity_id
_entity_poly.type
_entity_poly.pdbx_seq_one_letter_code
_entity_poly.pdbx_strand_id
1 'polypeptide(L)'
;MLYQTTFDLSSRKKHSLALYPLITCLLCVSQKQFFLNNWHVFLQNCLSHLKNKDPKMSRVALESLYRLLWVYVIRIKCESNTVTQSRLMSIVSALFPKGSRSVVPRDTPLNIFVKIIQFIAQERLDFAMKEIIFDLLSVGKSPKTFTINPERMNIGLRVFLVIADSLQQKDGEPPMPTTGVVLPSGNTLRVKKIFLNKTLTDEEAKVIGMSIYYPQVRKALDSILRHLDKEVGRPMCMTSVQMSNKEPEDMITGERKPKIDLFRTCIAAIPRLIPDGMSRTDLIELLARLTIHMDEELRALAFNTLQALMLDFPDWREDVLSGFVYFIVREVTDVHPTLLDNAVKMLVQLINQWKQAAQIHNKTQDSQRGVSNGTAHTLPLERTLYSNVFHVVEGFALVILCSTRPATRRLAVSVLREIRALFTLLEISKSDDELAIDVMDRLSASILESFIHLTGADQV
;
A
#
# COMPACT_ATOMS: atom_id res chain seq x y z
N MET A 1 9.81 41.88 25.25
CA MET A 1 9.46 43.11 24.51
C MET A 1 9.18 42.86 23.03
N LEU A 2 10.04 42.16 22.27
CA LEU A 2 9.85 41.99 20.82
C LEU A 2 8.57 41.21 20.42
N TYR A 3 8.15 40.20 21.18
CA TYR A 3 6.96 39.39 20.88
C TYR A 3 5.68 40.24 20.78
N GLN A 4 5.38 41.05 21.81
CA GLN A 4 4.14 41.83 21.87
C GLN A 4 4.04 42.81 20.69
N THR A 5 5.09 43.59 20.45
CA THR A 5 5.15 44.54 19.33
C THR A 5 4.97 43.84 17.98
N THR A 6 5.64 42.70 17.78
CA THR A 6 5.53 41.93 16.53
C THR A 6 4.11 41.36 16.35
N PHE A 7 3.53 40.84 17.43
CA PHE A 7 2.19 40.29 17.46
C PHE A 7 1.14 41.36 17.11
N ASP A 8 1.21 42.54 17.74
CA ASP A 8 0.27 43.64 17.50
C ASP A 8 0.35 44.13 16.05
N LEU A 9 1.57 44.23 15.49
CA LEU A 9 1.79 44.62 14.10
C LEU A 9 1.32 43.55 13.10
N SER A 10 1.29 42.27 13.47
CA SER A 10 0.87 41.18 12.57
C SER A 10 -0.62 41.19 12.24
N SER A 11 -1.43 41.85 13.07
CA SER A 11 -2.85 42.11 12.79
C SER A 11 -3.06 42.99 11.55
N ARG A 12 -2.04 43.77 11.16
CA ARG A 12 -2.08 44.63 9.97
C ARG A 12 -1.77 43.80 8.72
N LYS A 13 -2.74 43.68 7.81
CA LYS A 13 -2.67 42.88 6.56
C LYS A 13 -1.41 43.12 5.72
N LYS A 14 -0.84 44.34 5.72
CA LYS A 14 0.35 44.69 4.93
C LYS A 14 1.61 43.93 5.36
N HIS A 15 1.72 43.54 6.63
CA HIS A 15 2.93 42.97 7.21
C HIS A 15 2.77 41.51 7.66
N SER A 16 1.55 40.95 7.60
CA SER A 16 1.25 39.62 8.13
C SER A 16 2.15 38.51 7.55
N LEU A 17 2.43 38.54 6.24
CA LEU A 17 3.27 37.54 5.57
C LEU A 17 4.69 37.47 6.13
N ALA A 18 5.27 38.60 6.51
CA ALA A 18 6.63 38.67 7.06
C ALA A 18 6.65 38.44 8.59
N LEU A 19 5.62 38.89 9.30
CA LEU A 19 5.59 38.86 10.76
C LEU A 19 5.16 37.50 11.32
N TYR A 20 4.34 36.71 10.60
CA TYR A 20 3.93 35.38 11.07
C TYR A 20 5.13 34.44 11.31
N PRO A 21 6.06 34.26 10.35
CA PRO A 21 7.26 33.46 10.58
C PRO A 21 8.12 33.96 11.75
N LEU A 22 8.21 35.29 11.93
CA LEU A 22 8.95 35.88 13.04
C LEU A 22 8.29 35.57 14.38
N ILE A 23 6.96 35.71 14.51
CA ILE A 23 6.22 35.35 15.72
C ILE A 23 6.39 33.86 16.02
N THR A 24 6.26 33.01 15.00
CA THR A 24 6.52 31.57 15.14
C THR A 24 7.92 31.32 15.69
N CYS A 25 8.96 31.94 15.11
CA CYS A 25 10.33 31.79 15.58
C CYS A 25 10.47 32.20 17.05
N LEU A 26 9.98 33.39 17.42
CA LEU A 26 10.03 33.91 18.79
C LEU A 26 9.36 32.98 19.79
N LEU A 27 8.19 32.43 19.44
CA LEU A 27 7.51 31.43 20.27
C LEU A 27 8.31 30.13 20.33
N CYS A 28 8.77 29.61 19.19
CA CYS A 28 9.45 28.32 19.11
C CYS A 28 10.76 28.27 19.92
N VAL A 29 11.49 29.39 20.03
CA VAL A 29 12.72 29.48 20.84
C VAL A 29 12.47 29.87 22.30
N SER A 30 11.27 30.33 22.64
CA SER A 30 10.94 30.80 23.99
C SER A 30 10.98 29.69 25.05
N GLN A 31 10.96 30.09 26.31
CA GLN A 31 10.86 29.21 27.47
C GLN A 31 9.43 28.63 27.61
N LYS A 32 9.31 27.45 28.24
CA LYS A 32 8.05 26.69 28.37
C LYS A 32 6.87 27.53 28.84
N GLN A 33 7.03 28.28 29.93
CA GLN A 33 5.93 29.07 30.51
C GLN A 33 5.49 30.19 29.57
N PHE A 34 6.45 30.88 28.95
CA PHE A 34 6.16 31.94 28.00
C PHE A 34 5.41 31.40 26.77
N PHE A 35 5.85 30.26 26.23
CA PHE A 35 5.16 29.62 25.12
C PHE A 35 3.71 29.28 25.48
N LEU A 36 3.48 28.55 26.57
CA LEU A 36 2.14 28.09 26.98
C LEU A 36 1.16 29.24 27.19
N ASN A 37 1.65 30.36 27.74
CA ASN A 37 0.86 31.56 27.97
C ASN A 37 0.47 32.32 26.69
N ASN A 38 1.21 32.16 25.59
CA ASN A 38 1.07 33.05 24.42
C ASN A 38 0.70 32.33 23.11
N TRP A 39 1.15 31.09 22.92
CA TRP A 39 1.04 30.40 21.64
C TRP A 39 -0.41 30.18 21.19
N HIS A 40 -1.32 29.95 22.14
CA HIS A 40 -2.72 29.67 21.84
C HIS A 40 -3.44 30.88 21.23
N VAL A 41 -3.03 32.10 21.57
CA VAL A 41 -3.56 33.33 20.96
C VAL A 41 -3.13 33.40 19.49
N PHE A 42 -1.85 33.19 19.22
CA PHE A 42 -1.33 33.18 17.86
C PHE A 42 -1.79 31.96 17.04
N LEU A 43 -2.07 30.84 17.69
CA LEU A 43 -2.69 29.66 17.07
C LEU A 43 -4.03 30.04 16.44
N GLN A 44 -4.92 30.74 17.15
CA GLN A 44 -6.23 31.15 16.60
C GLN A 44 -6.07 32.03 15.36
N ASN A 45 -5.06 32.92 15.35
CA ASN A 45 -4.72 33.70 14.17
C ASN A 45 -4.29 32.78 13.01
N CYS A 46 -3.41 31.81 13.25
CA CYS A 46 -3.01 30.84 12.22
C CYS A 46 -4.23 30.06 11.68
N LEU A 47 -5.09 29.54 12.56
CA LEU A 47 -6.26 28.75 12.18
C LEU A 47 -7.26 29.55 11.34
N SER A 48 -7.51 30.81 11.68
CA SER A 48 -8.43 31.67 10.91
C SER A 48 -7.91 31.99 9.50
N HIS A 49 -6.59 31.96 9.30
CA HIS A 49 -5.94 32.19 8.01
C HIS A 49 -5.74 30.91 7.17
N LEU A 50 -6.08 29.71 7.65
CA LEU A 50 -5.95 28.47 6.85
C LEU A 50 -6.90 28.43 5.64
N LYS A 51 -8.03 29.13 5.71
CA LYS A 51 -9.01 29.27 4.61
C LYS A 51 -8.88 30.61 3.87
N ASN A 52 -7.72 31.28 3.98
CA ASN A 52 -7.54 32.58 3.36
C ASN A 52 -7.60 32.48 1.82
N LYS A 53 -8.19 33.49 1.18
CA LYS A 53 -8.26 33.59 -0.28
C LYS A 53 -6.87 33.73 -0.90
N ASP A 54 -5.92 34.33 -0.19
CA ASP A 54 -4.52 34.41 -0.62
C ASP A 54 -3.79 33.09 -0.26
N PRO A 55 -3.38 32.27 -1.26
CA PRO A 55 -2.68 31.02 -1.01
C PRO A 55 -1.35 31.20 -0.27
N LYS A 56 -0.68 32.35 -0.44
CA LYS A 56 0.56 32.65 0.27
C LYS A 56 0.32 32.77 1.77
N MET A 57 -0.76 33.47 2.15
CA MET A 57 -1.12 33.63 3.55
C MET A 57 -1.55 32.29 4.18
N SER A 58 -2.36 31.49 3.48
CA SER A 58 -2.75 30.16 3.94
C SER A 58 -1.55 29.24 4.15
N ARG A 59 -0.57 29.29 3.23
CA ARG A 59 0.69 28.56 3.35
C ARG A 59 1.50 29.01 4.56
N VAL A 60 1.70 30.32 4.74
CA VAL A 60 2.46 30.89 5.88
C VAL A 60 1.79 30.52 7.21
N ALA A 61 0.45 30.59 7.28
CA ALA A 61 -0.30 30.20 8.47
C ALA A 61 -0.15 28.70 8.78
N LEU A 62 -0.22 27.84 7.77
CA LEU A 62 -0.03 26.39 7.94
C LEU A 62 1.41 26.05 8.36
N GLU A 63 2.41 26.67 7.74
CA GLU A 63 3.82 26.51 8.11
C GLU A 63 4.10 26.97 9.54
N SER A 64 3.41 28.02 9.99
CA SER A 64 3.46 28.51 11.37
C SER A 64 2.84 27.50 12.34
N LEU A 65 1.63 27.01 12.03
CA LEU A 65 0.94 25.96 12.78
C LEU A 65 1.80 24.70 12.91
N TYR A 66 2.41 24.25 11.81
CA TYR A 66 3.23 23.04 11.76
C TYR A 66 4.40 23.07 12.76
N ARG A 67 5.10 24.21 12.86
CA ARG A 67 6.21 24.41 13.81
C ARG A 67 5.75 24.60 15.24
N LEU A 68 4.68 25.37 15.45
CA LEU A 68 4.12 25.61 16.79
C LEU A 68 3.62 24.32 17.41
N LEU A 69 2.93 23.48 16.63
CA LEU A 69 2.44 22.19 17.09
C LEU A 69 3.58 21.26 17.45
N TRP A 70 4.65 21.23 16.65
CA TRP A 70 5.86 20.47 17.01
C TRP A 70 6.42 20.91 18.36
N VAL A 71 6.56 22.21 18.60
CA VAL A 71 7.06 22.73 19.89
C VAL A 71 6.11 22.38 21.03
N TYR A 72 4.80 22.54 20.82
CA TYR A 72 3.80 22.25 21.83
C TYR A 72 3.79 20.77 22.24
N VAL A 73 3.77 19.87 21.26
CA VAL A 73 3.64 18.44 21.50
C VAL A 73 4.98 17.80 21.83
N ILE A 74 6.00 17.99 20.98
CA ILE A 74 7.27 17.27 21.08
C ILE A 74 8.19 17.90 22.14
N ARG A 75 8.47 19.21 22.04
CA ARG A 75 9.41 19.89 22.96
C ARG A 75 8.82 20.14 24.35
N ILE A 76 7.57 20.62 24.42
CA ILE A 76 6.95 21.06 25.68
C ILE A 76 6.20 19.94 26.41
N LYS A 77 5.82 18.87 25.67
CA LYS A 77 5.06 17.72 26.17
C LYS A 77 3.65 18.08 26.64
N CYS A 78 3.01 19.00 25.91
CA CYS A 78 1.65 19.49 26.16
C CYS A 78 1.47 20.12 27.58
N GLU A 79 0.24 20.52 27.90
CA GLU A 79 -0.15 20.93 29.26
C GLU A 79 -1.16 19.92 29.85
N SER A 80 -2.07 20.38 30.73
CA SER A 80 -3.17 19.55 31.24
C SER A 80 -3.98 18.89 30.12
N ASN A 81 -4.53 17.70 30.42
CA ASN A 81 -5.22 16.87 29.43
C ASN A 81 -6.43 17.55 28.80
N THR A 82 -7.26 18.23 29.59
CA THR A 82 -8.48 18.91 29.13
C THR A 82 -8.17 20.05 28.17
N VAL A 83 -7.19 20.90 28.52
CA VAL A 83 -6.79 22.04 27.68
C VAL A 83 -6.11 21.53 26.41
N THR A 84 -5.24 20.53 26.52
CA THR A 84 -4.60 19.87 25.37
C THR A 84 -5.64 19.35 24.40
N GLN A 85 -6.64 18.61 24.88
CA GLN A 85 -7.69 18.05 24.04
C GLN A 85 -8.49 19.15 23.32
N SER A 86 -8.88 20.21 24.03
CA SER A 86 -9.58 21.36 23.42
C SER A 86 -8.75 22.02 22.31
N ARG A 87 -7.46 22.26 22.56
CA ARG A 87 -6.56 22.89 21.58
C ARG A 87 -6.34 21.99 20.37
N LEU A 88 -6.06 20.71 20.57
CA LEU A 88 -5.89 19.76 19.46
C LEU A 88 -7.19 19.62 18.64
N MET A 89 -8.36 19.58 19.29
CA MET A 89 -9.64 19.55 18.57
C MET A 89 -9.87 20.80 17.73
N SER A 90 -9.45 21.98 18.18
CA SER A 90 -9.52 23.20 17.37
C SER A 90 -8.67 23.12 16.10
N ILE A 91 -7.46 22.54 16.21
CA ILE A 91 -6.55 22.30 15.07
C ILE A 91 -7.17 21.29 14.10
N VAL A 92 -7.64 20.16 14.62
CA VAL A 92 -8.27 19.09 13.83
C VAL A 92 -9.51 19.62 13.11
N SER A 93 -10.36 20.38 13.79
CA SER A 93 -11.57 20.95 13.18
C SER A 93 -11.27 21.98 12.09
N ALA A 94 -10.14 22.67 12.19
CA ALA A 94 -9.71 23.62 11.17
C ALA A 94 -9.13 22.92 9.92
N LEU A 95 -8.29 21.90 10.12
CA LEU A 95 -7.64 21.14 9.04
C LEU A 95 -8.60 20.12 8.37
N PHE A 96 -9.47 19.50 9.15
CA PHE A 96 -10.42 18.46 8.73
C PHE A 96 -11.86 18.79 9.17
N PRO A 97 -12.49 19.87 8.66
CA PRO A 97 -13.83 20.28 9.09
C PRO A 97 -14.85 19.14 8.96
N LYS A 98 -15.63 18.85 10.00
CA LYS A 98 -16.68 17.81 9.95
C LYS A 98 -17.68 18.11 8.84
N GLY A 99 -18.06 17.09 8.07
CA GLY A 99 -18.96 17.21 6.92
C GLY A 99 -18.32 17.71 5.61
N SER A 100 -17.07 18.20 5.63
CA SER A 100 -16.33 18.50 4.39
C SER A 100 -15.73 17.24 3.79
N ARG A 101 -15.78 17.11 2.47
CA ARG A 101 -15.10 16.04 1.71
C ARG A 101 -13.61 16.29 1.47
N SER A 102 -13.16 17.54 1.67
CA SER A 102 -11.78 17.99 1.41
C SER A 102 -11.03 18.36 2.69
N VAL A 103 -9.71 18.40 2.58
CA VAL A 103 -8.80 18.95 3.60
C VAL A 103 -8.57 20.44 3.42
N VAL A 104 -8.07 21.10 4.45
CA VAL A 104 -7.82 22.55 4.44
C VAL A 104 -6.38 22.84 4.88
N PRO A 105 -5.57 23.54 4.06
CA PRO A 105 -5.87 24.05 2.71
C PRO A 105 -5.85 22.95 1.63
N ARG A 106 -6.59 23.13 0.53
CA ARG A 106 -6.69 22.12 -0.55
C ARG A 106 -5.39 21.94 -1.34
N ASP A 107 -4.68 23.03 -1.62
CA ASP A 107 -3.46 23.00 -2.44
C ASP A 107 -2.20 22.62 -1.63
N THR A 108 -2.37 21.95 -0.49
CA THR A 108 -1.28 21.54 0.39
C THR A 108 -0.94 20.07 0.17
N PRO A 109 0.35 19.72 0.01
CA PRO A 109 0.77 18.32 -0.05
C PRO A 109 0.27 17.51 1.16
N LEU A 110 -0.35 16.34 0.90
CA LEU A 110 -0.93 15.49 1.94
C LEU A 110 0.06 15.12 3.06
N ASN A 111 1.37 15.05 2.73
CA ASN A 111 2.45 14.74 3.68
C ASN A 111 2.53 15.72 4.86
N ILE A 112 2.14 16.99 4.70
CA ILE A 112 2.11 17.96 5.79
C ILE A 112 1.12 17.51 6.86
N PHE A 113 -0.08 17.12 6.43
CA PHE A 113 -1.13 16.63 7.33
C PHE A 113 -0.72 15.33 8.02
N VAL A 114 -0.05 14.42 7.28
CA VAL A 114 0.50 13.19 7.85
C VAL A 114 1.48 13.51 8.99
N LYS A 115 2.40 14.46 8.78
CA LYS A 115 3.38 14.87 9.80
C LYS A 115 2.75 15.57 10.99
N ILE A 116 1.76 16.44 10.77
CA ILE A 116 0.98 17.08 11.84
C ILE A 116 0.37 16.01 12.77
N ILE A 117 -0.28 14.99 12.20
CA ILE A 117 -0.91 13.95 13.01
C ILE A 117 0.13 13.04 13.65
N GLN A 118 1.26 12.76 12.98
CA GLN A 118 2.39 12.04 13.57
C GLN A 118 2.91 12.76 14.84
N PHE A 119 3.03 14.09 14.82
CA PHE A 119 3.44 14.84 16.01
C PHE A 119 2.46 14.65 17.16
N ILE A 120 1.15 14.76 16.88
CA ILE A 120 0.10 14.56 17.89
C ILE A 120 0.19 13.14 18.46
N ALA A 121 0.34 12.13 17.62
CA ALA A 121 0.39 10.74 18.02
C ALA A 121 1.58 10.41 18.94
N GLN A 122 2.68 11.16 18.85
CA GLN A 122 3.86 10.96 19.71
C GLN A 122 3.51 11.03 21.20
N GLU A 123 2.69 12.00 21.60
CA GLU A 123 2.32 12.24 23.01
C GLU A 123 0.86 11.94 23.31
N ARG A 124 0.01 11.84 22.29
CA ARG A 124 -1.44 11.67 22.41
C ARG A 124 -1.95 10.67 21.37
N LEU A 125 -1.40 9.45 21.42
CA LEU A 125 -1.75 8.35 20.52
C LEU A 125 -3.26 8.06 20.49
N ASP A 126 -3.90 7.92 21.66
CA ASP A 126 -5.33 7.59 21.73
C ASP A 126 -6.21 8.66 21.07
N PHE A 127 -5.88 9.94 21.28
CA PHE A 127 -6.53 11.06 20.63
C PHE A 127 -6.32 11.01 19.11
N ALA A 128 -5.08 10.82 18.65
CA ALA A 128 -4.77 10.74 17.22
C ALA A 128 -5.53 9.59 16.53
N MET A 129 -5.61 8.42 17.18
CA MET A 129 -6.31 7.26 16.66
C MET A 129 -7.83 7.47 16.61
N LYS A 130 -8.46 7.80 17.74
CA LYS A 130 -9.92 7.85 17.87
C LYS A 130 -10.55 9.11 17.29
N GLU A 131 -9.94 10.27 17.50
CA GLU A 131 -10.55 11.54 17.09
C GLU A 131 -10.15 11.97 15.67
N ILE A 132 -9.02 11.46 15.16
CA ILE A 132 -8.51 11.85 13.83
C ILE A 132 -8.57 10.68 12.85
N ILE A 133 -7.79 9.62 13.07
CA ILE A 133 -7.61 8.54 12.08
C ILE A 133 -8.93 7.79 11.83
N PHE A 134 -9.70 7.51 12.88
CA PHE A 134 -11.01 6.87 12.74
C PHE A 134 -12.02 7.75 11.97
N ASP A 135 -12.04 9.06 12.17
CA ASP A 135 -12.87 9.98 11.39
C ASP A 135 -12.44 10.02 9.91
N LEU A 136 -11.14 10.16 9.67
CA LEU A 136 -10.55 10.21 8.33
C LEU A 136 -10.83 8.93 7.53
N LEU A 137 -10.75 7.77 8.18
CA LEU A 137 -11.04 6.47 7.58
C LEU A 137 -12.53 6.09 7.61
N SER A 138 -13.36 6.90 8.26
CA SER A 138 -14.79 6.62 8.45
C SER A 138 -15.08 5.28 9.14
N VAL A 139 -14.29 4.95 10.15
CA VAL A 139 -14.44 3.76 11.00
C VAL A 139 -15.82 3.77 11.68
N GLY A 140 -16.48 2.60 11.71
CA GLY A 140 -17.76 2.41 12.40
C GLY A 140 -18.99 2.98 11.66
N LYS A 141 -18.83 3.58 10.47
CA LYS A 141 -19.98 4.00 9.65
C LYS A 141 -20.66 2.80 9.00
N SER A 142 -22.00 2.82 8.97
CA SER A 142 -22.78 1.79 8.29
C SER A 142 -22.60 1.88 6.76
N PRO A 143 -22.80 0.79 6.00
CA PRO A 143 -22.68 0.81 4.54
C PRO A 143 -23.54 1.88 3.85
N LYS A 144 -24.70 2.24 4.43
CA LYS A 144 -25.60 3.28 3.90
C LYS A 144 -25.08 4.71 4.08
N THR A 145 -24.19 4.92 5.05
CA THR A 145 -23.65 6.25 5.43
C THR A 145 -22.18 6.41 5.07
N PHE A 146 -21.56 5.34 4.59
CA PHE A 146 -20.18 5.34 4.15
C PHE A 146 -20.05 6.14 2.85
N THR A 147 -19.02 6.97 2.76
CA THR A 147 -18.73 7.78 1.58
C THR A 147 -17.23 7.88 1.44
N ILE A 148 -16.72 7.63 0.23
CA ILE A 148 -15.30 7.75 -0.09
C ILE A 148 -14.90 9.23 -0.10
N ASN A 149 -13.97 9.58 0.78
CA ASN A 149 -13.33 10.90 0.83
C ASN A 149 -11.83 10.70 0.58
N PRO A 150 -11.37 10.72 -0.69
CA PRO A 150 -10.08 10.18 -1.05
C PRO A 150 -8.90 10.81 -0.30
N GLU A 151 -8.83 12.14 -0.27
CA GLU A 151 -7.74 12.87 0.41
C GLU A 151 -7.66 12.54 1.90
N ARG A 152 -8.81 12.52 2.59
CA ARG A 152 -8.90 12.25 4.02
C ARG A 152 -8.49 10.82 4.35
N MET A 153 -9.05 9.86 3.63
CA MET A 153 -8.74 8.44 3.81
C MET A 153 -7.28 8.15 3.49
N ASN A 154 -6.71 8.82 2.49
CA ASN A 154 -5.31 8.68 2.11
C ASN A 154 -4.38 9.17 3.24
N ILE A 155 -4.68 10.33 3.84
CA ILE A 155 -3.97 10.81 5.03
C ILE A 155 -4.13 9.83 6.19
N GLY A 156 -5.37 9.41 6.51
CA GLY A 156 -5.64 8.52 7.64
C GLY A 156 -4.86 7.20 7.57
N LEU A 157 -4.83 6.58 6.38
CA LEU A 157 -4.13 5.33 6.15
C LEU A 157 -2.60 5.51 6.24
N ARG A 158 -2.05 6.56 5.62
CA ARG A 158 -0.60 6.86 5.69
C ARG A 158 -0.15 7.14 7.11
N VAL A 159 -0.92 7.92 7.86
CA VAL A 159 -0.62 8.22 9.26
C VAL A 159 -0.59 6.94 10.09
N PHE A 160 -1.58 6.06 9.93
CA PHE A 160 -1.60 4.80 10.65
C PHE A 160 -0.32 3.97 10.42
N LEU A 161 0.08 3.82 9.15
CA LEU A 161 1.28 3.07 8.79
C LEU A 161 2.56 3.70 9.35
N VAL A 162 2.67 5.04 9.29
CA VAL A 162 3.82 5.79 9.84
C VAL A 162 3.91 5.65 11.36
N ILE A 163 2.78 5.71 12.07
CA ILE A 163 2.75 5.51 13.52
C ILE A 163 3.16 4.09 13.88
N ALA A 164 2.58 3.09 13.21
CA ALA A 164 2.89 1.68 13.48
C ALA A 164 4.38 1.37 13.24
N ASP A 165 4.96 1.89 12.16
CA ASP A 165 6.38 1.73 11.83
C ASP A 165 7.29 2.42 12.87
N SER A 166 6.98 3.67 13.24
CA SER A 166 7.73 4.43 14.24
C SER A 166 7.73 3.75 15.61
N LEU A 167 6.60 3.19 16.04
CA LEU A 167 6.49 2.44 17.30
C LEU A 167 7.29 1.12 17.26
N GLN A 168 7.33 0.42 16.12
CA GLN A 168 8.10 -0.81 15.96
C GLN A 168 9.61 -0.56 15.91
N GLN A 169 10.05 0.45 15.16
CA GLN A 169 11.47 0.82 15.06
C GLN A 169 12.00 1.48 16.34
N LYS A 170 11.10 1.84 17.28
CA LYS A 170 11.42 2.66 18.46
C LYS A 170 12.12 3.96 18.04
N ASP A 171 11.62 4.55 16.96
CA ASP A 171 12.15 5.80 16.44
C ASP A 171 12.09 6.88 17.53
N GLY A 172 13.14 7.70 17.59
CA GLY A 172 13.20 8.85 18.48
C GLY A 172 12.18 9.92 18.10
N GLU A 173 12.18 11.01 18.87
CA GLU A 173 11.28 12.13 18.60
C GLU A 173 11.48 12.70 17.19
N PRO A 174 10.40 13.02 16.46
CA PRO A 174 10.52 13.56 15.12
C PRO A 174 11.26 14.91 15.16
N PRO A 175 12.13 15.22 14.18
CA PRO A 175 12.88 16.46 14.17
C PRO A 175 11.99 17.68 13.93
N MET A 176 12.44 18.86 14.39
CA MET A 176 11.74 20.11 14.19
C MET A 176 11.64 20.46 12.68
N PRO A 177 10.48 20.95 12.19
CA PRO A 177 10.33 21.34 10.79
C PRO A 177 11.29 22.44 10.32
N THR A 178 12.04 22.19 9.25
CA THR A 178 12.93 23.17 8.59
C THR A 178 12.24 23.89 7.43
N THR A 179 12.63 25.14 7.17
CA THR A 179 12.11 25.95 6.05
C THR A 179 12.85 25.60 4.76
N GLY A 180 12.13 25.40 3.66
CA GLY A 180 12.73 25.40 2.31
C GLY A 180 13.38 24.09 1.84
N VAL A 181 13.50 23.07 2.70
CA VAL A 181 13.71 21.71 2.18
C VAL A 181 12.38 21.29 1.59
N VAL A 182 12.38 20.95 0.29
CA VAL A 182 11.35 20.07 -0.27
C VAL A 182 11.28 18.92 0.71
N LEU A 183 10.28 18.94 1.60
CA LEU A 183 9.96 17.82 2.47
C LEU A 183 10.08 16.62 1.58
N PRO A 184 10.85 15.57 1.96
CA PRO A 184 11.02 14.41 1.09
C PRO A 184 9.63 14.11 0.54
N SER A 185 9.48 14.37 -0.77
CA SER A 185 8.24 14.13 -1.45
C SER A 185 7.85 12.72 -1.06
N GLY A 186 6.56 12.38 -1.07
CA GLY A 186 6.18 10.96 -1.01
C GLY A 186 6.97 10.09 -2.01
N ASN A 187 7.65 10.70 -2.99
CA ASN A 187 8.71 10.10 -3.79
C ASN A 187 10.00 9.65 -3.05
N THR A 188 10.13 9.73 -1.72
CA THR A 188 11.01 8.83 -0.96
C THR A 188 10.53 7.37 -0.97
N LEU A 189 9.51 7.03 -1.77
CA LEU A 189 9.38 5.72 -2.39
C LEU A 189 10.67 5.28 -3.16
N ARG A 190 11.55 6.22 -3.58
CA ARG A 190 12.83 5.92 -4.25
C ARG A 190 14.08 5.89 -3.35
N VAL A 191 13.97 6.07 -2.03
CA VAL A 191 15.11 5.89 -1.11
C VAL A 191 14.75 4.89 -0.03
N LYS A 192 14.89 3.59 -0.34
CA LYS A 192 15.24 2.46 0.56
C LYS A 192 14.89 2.56 2.07
N LYS A 193 13.72 3.07 2.42
CA LYS A 193 13.02 2.84 3.69
C LYS A 193 11.53 2.84 3.39
N ILE A 194 11.14 1.85 2.60
CA ILE A 194 9.77 1.36 2.58
C ILE A 194 9.48 0.98 4.03
N PHE A 195 8.28 1.31 4.52
CA PHE A 195 7.72 0.73 5.75
C PHE A 195 8.17 -0.72 5.91
N LEU A 196 8.36 -1.20 7.14
CA LEU A 196 8.65 -2.61 7.38
C LEU A 196 7.85 -3.49 6.42
N ASN A 197 8.54 -4.18 5.50
CA ASN A 197 7.89 -5.02 4.47
C ASN A 197 7.12 -6.19 5.12
N LYS A 198 7.28 -6.38 6.42
CA LYS A 198 6.64 -7.42 7.21
C LYS A 198 5.25 -6.96 7.69
N THR A 199 4.26 -7.80 7.45
CA THR A 199 2.88 -7.71 7.94
C THR A 199 2.79 -7.36 9.42
N LEU A 200 1.89 -6.43 9.78
CA LEU A 200 1.57 -6.17 11.19
C LEU A 200 0.67 -7.29 11.67
N THR A 201 1.15 -8.18 12.53
CA THR A 201 0.29 -9.20 13.13
C THR A 201 -0.46 -8.62 14.32
N ASP A 202 -1.55 -9.26 14.76
CA ASP A 202 -2.27 -8.85 15.97
C ASP A 202 -1.38 -8.86 17.21
N GLU A 203 -0.45 -9.81 17.30
CA GLU A 203 0.52 -9.87 18.40
C GLU A 203 1.55 -8.73 18.31
N GLU A 204 2.07 -8.44 17.12
CA GLU A 204 2.95 -7.27 16.93
C GLU A 204 2.22 -5.96 17.24
N ALA A 205 0.94 -5.85 16.86
CA ALA A 205 0.10 -4.70 17.18
C ALA A 205 -0.12 -4.56 18.69
N LYS A 206 -0.26 -5.67 19.41
CA LYS A 206 -0.35 -5.70 20.87
C LYS A 206 0.94 -5.24 21.53
N VAL A 207 2.09 -5.69 21.05
CA VAL A 207 3.42 -5.29 21.57
C VAL A 207 3.64 -3.79 21.46
N ILE A 208 3.19 -3.16 20.37
CA ILE A 208 3.33 -1.71 20.17
C ILE A 208 2.16 -0.87 20.72
N GLY A 209 1.21 -1.49 21.44
CA GLY A 209 0.07 -0.78 22.03
C GLY A 209 -1.02 -0.33 21.04
N MET A 210 -1.08 -0.95 19.86
CA MET A 210 -2.02 -0.63 18.78
C MET A 210 -3.19 -1.63 18.64
N SER A 211 -3.27 -2.64 19.51
CA SER A 211 -4.23 -3.76 19.41
C SER A 211 -5.69 -3.33 19.33
N ILE A 212 -6.09 -2.27 20.03
CA ILE A 212 -7.49 -1.80 20.03
C ILE A 212 -7.87 -1.06 18.73
N TYR A 213 -6.88 -0.55 18.00
CA TYR A 213 -7.12 0.23 16.78
C TYR A 213 -6.92 -0.59 15.51
N TYR A 214 -5.95 -1.50 15.52
CA TYR A 214 -5.53 -2.27 14.35
C TYR A 214 -6.70 -3.01 13.65
N PRO A 215 -7.58 -3.77 14.35
CA PRO A 215 -8.71 -4.44 13.71
C PRO A 215 -9.70 -3.46 13.06
N GLN A 216 -9.93 -2.30 13.67
CA GLN A 216 -10.86 -1.29 13.15
C GLN A 216 -10.34 -0.68 11.84
N VAL A 217 -9.03 -0.43 11.77
CA VAL A 217 -8.38 0.09 10.57
C VAL A 217 -8.40 -0.95 9.44
N ARG A 218 -8.17 -2.24 9.74
CA ARG A 218 -8.30 -3.32 8.75
C ARG A 218 -9.72 -3.42 8.15
N LYS A 219 -10.76 -3.28 8.98
CA LYS A 219 -12.16 -3.26 8.53
C LYS A 219 -12.47 -2.03 7.67
N ALA A 220 -11.94 -0.87 8.04
CA ALA A 220 -12.08 0.34 7.24
C ALA A 220 -11.38 0.19 5.87
N LEU A 221 -10.18 -0.40 5.84
CA LEU A 221 -9.47 -0.68 4.59
C LEU A 221 -10.28 -1.60 3.67
N ASP A 222 -10.88 -2.67 4.20
CA ASP A 222 -11.78 -3.55 3.43
C ASP A 222 -12.92 -2.75 2.76
N SER A 223 -13.64 -1.94 3.55
CA SER A 223 -14.73 -1.11 3.03
C SER A 223 -14.24 -0.15 1.95
N ILE A 224 -13.09 0.51 2.15
CA ILE A 224 -12.48 1.42 1.18
C ILE A 224 -12.17 0.67 -0.12
N LEU A 225 -11.48 -0.47 -0.05
CA LEU A 225 -11.10 -1.28 -1.21
C LEU A 225 -12.32 -1.70 -2.04
N ARG A 226 -13.39 -2.17 -1.39
CA ARG A 226 -14.62 -2.59 -2.07
C ARG A 226 -15.30 -1.45 -2.83
N HIS A 227 -15.35 -0.26 -2.24
CA HIS A 227 -15.94 0.90 -2.90
C HIS A 227 -15.08 1.42 -4.05
N LEU A 228 -13.75 1.46 -3.86
CA LEU A 228 -12.82 1.85 -4.93
C LEU A 228 -12.86 0.87 -6.09
N ASP A 229 -12.90 -0.43 -5.82
CA ASP A 229 -13.03 -1.46 -6.85
C ASP A 229 -14.30 -1.27 -7.70
N LYS A 230 -15.43 -0.97 -7.03
CA LYS A 230 -16.70 -0.72 -7.70
C LYS A 230 -16.69 0.54 -8.56
N GLU A 231 -16.10 1.63 -8.08
CA GLU A 231 -16.18 2.94 -8.73
C GLU A 231 -15.09 3.18 -9.79
N VAL A 232 -13.86 2.73 -9.50
CA VAL A 232 -12.67 3.01 -10.32
C VAL A 232 -11.79 1.80 -10.57
N GLY A 233 -12.11 0.61 -10.03
CA GLY A 233 -11.37 -0.63 -10.33
C GLY A 233 -11.92 -1.36 -11.56
N ARG A 234 -12.99 -2.13 -11.37
CA ARG A 234 -13.61 -2.94 -12.44
C ARG A 234 -13.99 -2.13 -13.69
N PRO A 235 -14.62 -0.94 -13.57
CA PRO A 235 -15.02 -0.17 -14.76
C PRO A 235 -13.82 0.27 -15.61
N MET A 236 -12.63 0.40 -15.01
CA MET A 236 -11.42 0.95 -15.61
C MET A 236 -10.38 -0.13 -15.96
N CYS A 237 -10.80 -1.39 -16.10
CA CYS A 237 -9.95 -2.45 -16.64
C CYS A 237 -9.82 -2.30 -18.17
N MET A 238 -8.63 -2.56 -18.72
CA MET A 238 -8.36 -2.43 -20.17
C MET A 238 -9.15 -3.42 -21.03
N THR A 239 -9.65 -4.49 -20.43
CA THR A 239 -10.52 -5.49 -21.08
C THR A 239 -11.98 -5.04 -21.15
N SER A 240 -12.35 -3.94 -20.48
CA SER A 240 -13.69 -3.37 -20.52
C SER A 240 -13.94 -2.70 -21.87
N VAL A 241 -15.04 -3.09 -22.54
CA VAL A 241 -15.49 -2.53 -23.82
C VAL A 241 -15.64 -1.00 -23.76
N GLN A 242 -15.98 -0.43 -22.60
CA GLN A 242 -16.14 1.01 -22.41
C GLN A 242 -14.82 1.79 -22.40
N MET A 243 -13.71 1.09 -22.21
CA MET A 243 -12.35 1.64 -22.14
C MET A 243 -11.56 1.38 -23.43
N SER A 244 -12.07 0.52 -24.31
CA SER A 244 -11.48 0.28 -25.62
C SER A 244 -11.37 1.61 -26.40
N ASN A 245 -10.17 1.95 -26.85
CA ASN A 245 -9.83 3.16 -27.62
C ASN A 245 -9.83 4.49 -26.86
N LYS A 246 -9.75 4.49 -25.53
CA LYS A 246 -9.59 5.72 -24.73
C LYS A 246 -8.19 5.79 -24.13
N GLU A 247 -7.61 6.98 -24.14
CA GLU A 247 -6.31 7.20 -23.50
C GLU A 247 -6.46 7.28 -21.97
N PRO A 248 -5.49 6.75 -21.19
CA PRO A 248 -5.51 6.83 -19.73
C PRO A 248 -5.63 8.27 -19.20
N GLU A 249 -5.00 9.23 -19.89
CA GLU A 249 -4.99 10.64 -19.50
C GLU A 249 -6.39 11.26 -19.51
N ASP A 250 -7.26 10.85 -20.43
CA ASP A 250 -8.63 11.32 -20.53
C ASP A 250 -9.52 10.72 -19.43
N MET A 251 -9.25 9.46 -19.08
CA MET A 251 -10.09 8.69 -18.15
C MET A 251 -9.75 8.94 -16.67
N ILE A 252 -8.52 9.36 -16.38
CA ILE A 252 -7.99 9.62 -15.03
C ILE A 252 -8.08 11.13 -14.73
N THR A 253 -9.29 11.67 -14.83
CA THR A 253 -9.56 13.11 -14.64
C THR A 253 -10.62 13.35 -13.57
N GLY A 254 -10.74 14.61 -13.14
CA GLY A 254 -11.78 15.07 -12.21
C GLY A 254 -11.86 14.25 -10.92
N GLU A 255 -13.03 13.70 -10.63
CA GLU A 255 -13.32 12.97 -9.39
C GLU A 255 -12.68 11.57 -9.32
N ARG A 256 -12.19 11.02 -10.44
CA ARG A 256 -11.57 9.68 -10.47
C ARG A 256 -10.13 9.70 -9.99
N LYS A 257 -9.37 10.73 -10.35
CA LYS A 257 -7.94 10.83 -10.02
C LYS A 257 -7.66 10.70 -8.51
N PRO A 258 -8.34 11.44 -7.61
CA PRO A 258 -8.12 11.27 -6.17
C PRO A 258 -8.48 9.86 -5.67
N LYS A 259 -9.50 9.22 -6.24
CA LYS A 259 -9.91 7.85 -5.89
C LYS A 259 -8.83 6.84 -6.30
N ILE A 260 -8.24 7.00 -7.48
CA ILE A 260 -7.13 6.16 -7.95
C ILE A 260 -5.89 6.38 -7.08
N ASP A 261 -5.56 7.63 -6.71
CA ASP A 261 -4.45 7.92 -5.80
C ASP A 261 -4.65 7.28 -4.41
N LEU A 262 -5.88 7.27 -3.90
CA LEU A 262 -6.23 6.52 -2.70
C LEU A 262 -6.09 5.01 -2.94
N PHE A 263 -6.56 4.49 -4.07
CA PHE A 263 -6.50 3.07 -4.39
C PHE A 263 -5.05 2.56 -4.42
N ARG A 264 -4.15 3.30 -5.07
CA ARG A 264 -2.70 3.04 -5.02
C ARG A 264 -2.18 2.94 -3.60
N THR A 265 -2.58 3.88 -2.74
CA THR A 265 -2.18 3.90 -1.32
C THR A 265 -2.73 2.68 -0.57
N CYS A 266 -3.98 2.29 -0.81
CA CYS A 266 -4.59 1.10 -0.23
C CYS A 266 -3.89 -0.19 -0.69
N ILE A 267 -3.60 -0.32 -1.99
CA ILE A 267 -2.93 -1.51 -2.54
C ILE A 267 -1.51 -1.66 -1.98
N ALA A 268 -0.76 -0.56 -1.91
CA ALA A 268 0.58 -0.54 -1.33
C ALA A 268 0.59 -0.85 0.18
N ALA A 269 -0.53 -0.64 0.88
CA ALA A 269 -0.65 -0.91 2.31
C ALA A 269 -0.93 -2.39 2.63
N ILE A 270 -1.47 -3.17 1.68
CA ILE A 270 -1.95 -4.54 1.92
C ILE A 270 -0.89 -5.48 2.53
N PRO A 271 0.38 -5.52 2.06
CA PRO A 271 1.38 -6.42 2.65
C PRO A 271 1.56 -6.16 4.15
N ARG A 272 1.43 -4.90 4.56
CA ARG A 272 1.56 -4.49 5.95
C ARG A 272 0.24 -4.60 6.74
N LEU A 273 -0.89 -4.41 6.07
CA LEU A 273 -2.22 -4.27 6.66
C LEU A 273 -3.22 -5.08 5.82
N ILE A 274 -3.31 -6.39 6.08
CA ILE A 274 -4.28 -7.24 5.40
C ILE A 274 -5.71 -6.79 5.78
N PRO A 275 -6.59 -6.51 4.81
CA PRO A 275 -7.97 -6.09 5.09
C PRO A 275 -8.76 -7.18 5.84
N ASP A 276 -9.66 -6.73 6.73
CA ASP A 276 -10.52 -7.60 7.53
C ASP A 276 -11.96 -7.52 7.01
N GLY A 277 -12.38 -8.51 6.22
CA GLY A 277 -13.74 -8.58 5.69
C GLY A 277 -13.85 -9.24 4.32
N MET A 278 -12.79 -9.15 3.50
CA MET A 278 -12.68 -9.91 2.26
C MET A 278 -12.01 -11.25 2.50
N SER A 279 -12.48 -12.26 1.76
CA SER A 279 -11.81 -13.56 1.76
C SER A 279 -10.44 -13.44 1.09
N ARG A 280 -9.55 -14.38 1.39
CA ARG A 280 -8.24 -14.47 0.72
C ARG A 280 -8.41 -14.51 -0.80
N THR A 281 -9.36 -15.30 -1.28
CA THR A 281 -9.70 -15.43 -2.70
C THR A 281 -10.16 -14.09 -3.29
N ASP A 282 -11.09 -13.38 -2.66
CA ASP A 282 -11.57 -12.08 -3.14
C ASP A 282 -10.44 -11.04 -3.24
N LEU A 283 -9.51 -11.05 -2.28
CA LEU A 283 -8.36 -10.16 -2.26
C LEU A 283 -7.39 -10.47 -3.41
N ILE A 284 -7.12 -11.74 -3.67
CA ILE A 284 -6.26 -12.18 -4.78
C ILE A 284 -6.92 -11.84 -6.11
N GLU A 285 -8.22 -12.12 -6.28
CA GLU A 285 -8.98 -11.74 -7.48
C GLU A 285 -8.97 -10.22 -7.72
N LEU A 286 -9.12 -9.43 -6.66
CA LEU A 286 -8.98 -7.97 -6.73
C LEU A 286 -7.61 -7.56 -7.25
N LEU A 287 -6.54 -8.05 -6.64
CA LEU A 287 -5.17 -7.70 -7.01
C LEU A 287 -4.84 -8.16 -8.43
N ALA A 288 -5.21 -9.39 -8.79
CA ALA A 288 -4.98 -9.95 -10.12
C ALA A 288 -5.66 -9.11 -11.20
N ARG A 289 -6.92 -8.74 -11.02
CA ARG A 289 -7.64 -7.87 -11.95
C ARG A 289 -7.06 -6.46 -12.06
N LEU A 290 -6.57 -5.89 -10.96
CA LEU A 290 -5.92 -4.58 -11.01
C LEU A 290 -4.62 -4.59 -11.84
N THR A 291 -4.05 -5.75 -12.18
CA THR A 291 -2.88 -5.84 -13.07
C THR A 291 -3.17 -5.44 -14.53
N ILE A 292 -4.44 -5.33 -14.91
CA ILE A 292 -4.88 -4.86 -16.24
C ILE A 292 -5.64 -3.53 -16.16
N HIS A 293 -5.46 -2.77 -15.08
CA HIS A 293 -6.07 -1.46 -14.91
C HIS A 293 -5.46 -0.40 -15.86
N MET A 294 -6.24 0.61 -16.27
CA MET A 294 -5.77 1.71 -17.15
C MET A 294 -4.59 2.49 -16.56
N ASP A 295 -4.55 2.62 -15.24
CA ASP A 295 -3.49 3.30 -14.50
C ASP A 295 -2.24 2.41 -14.32
N GLU A 296 -1.11 2.85 -14.86
CA GLU A 296 0.16 2.10 -14.82
C GLU A 296 0.72 1.91 -13.42
N GLU A 297 0.70 2.94 -12.58
CA GLU A 297 1.23 2.86 -11.23
C GLU A 297 0.39 1.91 -10.36
N LEU A 298 -0.94 1.93 -10.49
CA LEU A 298 -1.83 0.98 -9.81
C LEU A 298 -1.58 -0.46 -10.26
N ARG A 299 -1.35 -0.70 -11.57
CA ARG A 299 -0.97 -2.04 -12.07
C ARG A 299 0.31 -2.54 -11.42
N ALA A 300 1.35 -1.70 -11.40
CA ALA A 300 2.63 -2.05 -10.81
C ALA A 300 2.50 -2.35 -9.31
N LEU A 301 1.76 -1.53 -8.56
CA LEU A 301 1.51 -1.74 -7.14
C LEU A 301 0.72 -3.03 -6.89
N ALA A 302 -0.32 -3.32 -7.68
CA ALA A 302 -1.12 -4.54 -7.54
C ALA A 302 -0.26 -5.80 -7.71
N PHE A 303 0.60 -5.81 -8.72
CA PHE A 303 1.50 -6.93 -8.94
C PHE A 303 2.58 -7.07 -7.86
N ASN A 304 3.20 -5.95 -7.47
CA ASN A 304 4.18 -5.95 -6.38
C ASN A 304 3.56 -6.46 -5.07
N THR A 305 2.29 -6.13 -4.81
CA THR A 305 1.55 -6.65 -3.65
C THR A 305 1.34 -8.16 -3.76
N LEU A 306 0.97 -8.71 -4.93
CA LEU A 306 0.91 -10.18 -5.12
C LEU A 306 2.26 -10.85 -4.86
N GLN A 307 3.35 -10.27 -5.35
CA GLN A 307 4.70 -10.79 -5.10
C GLN A 307 5.09 -10.75 -3.62
N ALA A 308 4.76 -9.66 -2.92
CA ALA A 308 4.97 -9.55 -1.48
C ALA A 308 4.16 -10.60 -0.71
N LEU A 309 2.89 -10.80 -1.08
CA LEU A 309 2.06 -11.84 -0.46
C LEU A 309 2.65 -13.25 -0.64
N MET A 310 3.21 -13.56 -1.81
CA MET A 310 3.89 -14.85 -2.04
C MET A 310 5.17 -15.03 -1.22
N LEU A 311 5.90 -13.95 -0.98
CA LEU A 311 7.13 -13.98 -0.17
C LEU A 311 6.80 -14.16 1.30
N ASP A 312 5.92 -13.32 1.83
CA ASP A 312 5.69 -13.16 3.25
C ASP A 312 4.73 -14.21 3.84
N PHE A 313 3.87 -14.82 3.01
CA PHE A 313 2.86 -15.79 3.44
C PHE A 313 2.97 -17.11 2.67
N PRO A 314 3.68 -18.12 3.21
CA PRO A 314 3.78 -19.45 2.62
C PRO A 314 2.42 -20.07 2.25
N ASP A 315 1.44 -19.97 3.15
CA ASP A 315 0.09 -20.53 2.99
C ASP A 315 -0.74 -19.86 1.88
N TRP A 316 -0.29 -18.74 1.32
CA TRP A 316 -1.00 -18.02 0.27
C TRP A 316 -0.46 -18.31 -1.13
N ARG A 317 0.68 -19.00 -1.24
CA ARG A 317 1.39 -19.18 -2.52
C ARG A 317 0.55 -19.93 -3.55
N GLU A 318 -0.14 -20.98 -3.13
CA GLU A 318 -1.04 -21.76 -3.98
C GLU A 318 -2.24 -20.94 -4.45
N ASP A 319 -2.88 -20.23 -3.51
CA ASP A 319 -4.04 -19.37 -3.80
C ASP A 319 -3.66 -18.23 -4.75
N VAL A 320 -2.46 -17.65 -4.61
CA VAL A 320 -1.99 -16.58 -5.50
C VAL A 320 -1.75 -17.11 -6.91
N LEU A 321 -1.08 -18.26 -7.07
CA LEU A 321 -0.86 -18.82 -8.40
C LEU A 321 -2.17 -19.26 -9.08
N SER A 322 -3.01 -20.03 -8.38
CA SER A 322 -4.28 -20.50 -8.93
C SER A 322 -5.23 -19.35 -9.21
N GLY A 323 -5.35 -18.39 -8.29
CA GLY A 323 -6.16 -17.18 -8.46
C GLY A 323 -5.70 -16.33 -9.66
N PHE A 324 -4.39 -16.20 -9.87
CA PHE A 324 -3.86 -15.47 -11.01
C PHE A 324 -4.11 -16.21 -12.34
N VAL A 325 -3.98 -17.55 -12.37
CA VAL A 325 -4.35 -18.38 -13.53
C VAL A 325 -5.84 -18.22 -13.86
N TYR A 326 -6.73 -18.34 -12.86
CA TYR A 326 -8.17 -18.18 -13.07
C TYR A 326 -8.53 -16.78 -13.56
N PHE A 327 -7.85 -15.74 -13.06
CA PHE A 327 -7.97 -14.39 -13.57
C PHE A 327 -7.61 -14.32 -15.06
N ILE A 328 -6.46 -14.86 -15.48
CA ILE A 328 -6.05 -14.82 -16.89
C ILE A 328 -7.13 -15.50 -17.76
N VAL A 329 -7.55 -16.71 -17.39
CA VAL A 329 -8.53 -17.48 -18.16
C VAL A 329 -9.88 -16.75 -18.28
N ARG A 330 -10.34 -16.11 -17.20
CA ARG A 330 -11.68 -15.50 -17.14
C ARG A 330 -11.73 -14.09 -17.70
N GLU A 331 -10.70 -13.29 -17.47
CA GLU A 331 -10.72 -11.86 -17.78
C GLU A 331 -9.76 -11.45 -18.89
N VAL A 332 -8.65 -12.17 -19.09
CA VAL A 332 -7.62 -11.86 -20.10
C VAL A 332 -7.70 -12.88 -21.23
N THR A 333 -8.77 -12.78 -22.03
CA THR A 333 -9.00 -13.67 -23.17
C THR A 333 -8.01 -13.40 -24.33
N ASP A 334 -7.94 -14.32 -25.27
CA ASP A 334 -7.12 -14.25 -26.49
C ASP A 334 -7.49 -13.08 -27.43
N VAL A 335 -8.66 -12.47 -27.22
CA VAL A 335 -9.09 -11.21 -27.85
C VAL A 335 -8.13 -10.05 -27.55
N HIS A 336 -7.40 -10.10 -26.42
CA HIS A 336 -6.43 -9.08 -26.01
C HIS A 336 -5.01 -9.66 -25.96
N PRO A 337 -4.37 -9.92 -27.11
CA PRO A 337 -3.24 -10.82 -27.16
C PRO A 337 -1.96 -10.19 -26.56
N THR A 338 -1.87 -8.86 -26.47
CA THR A 338 -0.78 -8.16 -25.74
C THR A 338 -0.96 -8.23 -24.23
N LEU A 339 -2.19 -8.10 -23.73
CA LEU A 339 -2.51 -8.26 -22.31
C LEU A 339 -2.27 -9.70 -21.87
N LEU A 340 -2.66 -10.68 -22.69
CA LEU A 340 -2.41 -12.09 -22.45
C LEU A 340 -0.91 -12.38 -22.31
N ASP A 341 -0.08 -11.94 -23.26
CA ASP A 341 1.37 -12.14 -23.18
C ASP A 341 1.97 -11.52 -21.91
N ASN A 342 1.50 -10.33 -21.51
CA ASN A 342 1.98 -9.67 -20.30
C ASN A 342 1.53 -10.42 -19.05
N ALA A 343 0.28 -10.88 -18.99
CA ALA A 343 -0.21 -11.65 -17.85
C ALA A 343 0.53 -12.99 -17.71
N VAL A 344 0.83 -13.69 -18.81
CA VAL A 344 1.64 -14.93 -18.75
C VAL A 344 3.07 -14.63 -18.27
N LYS A 345 3.68 -13.51 -18.67
CA LYS A 345 4.99 -13.09 -18.12
C LYS A 345 4.92 -12.82 -16.61
N MET A 346 3.85 -12.20 -16.14
CA MET A 346 3.62 -11.95 -14.72
C MET A 346 3.43 -13.27 -13.95
N LEU A 347 2.76 -14.26 -14.52
CA LEU A 347 2.66 -15.60 -13.93
C LEU A 347 4.04 -16.26 -13.80
N VAL A 348 4.89 -16.16 -14.83
CA VAL A 348 6.29 -16.63 -14.77
C VAL A 348 7.08 -15.93 -13.65
N GLN A 349 6.85 -14.64 -13.45
CA GLN A 349 7.48 -13.88 -12.37
C GLN A 349 6.98 -14.31 -10.98
N LEU A 350 5.70 -14.62 -10.81
CA LEU A 350 5.14 -15.16 -9.56
C LEU A 350 5.75 -16.53 -9.23
N ILE A 351 5.85 -17.43 -10.22
CA ILE A 351 6.49 -18.75 -10.03
C ILE A 351 7.95 -18.57 -9.59
N ASN A 352 8.69 -17.65 -10.23
CA ASN A 352 10.06 -17.32 -9.83
C ASN A 352 10.14 -16.70 -8.44
N GLN A 353 9.13 -15.95 -8.01
CA GLN A 353 9.06 -15.38 -6.66
C GLN A 353 8.95 -16.49 -5.61
N TRP A 354 8.14 -17.52 -5.86
CA TRP A 354 8.08 -18.71 -5.00
C TRP A 354 9.43 -19.42 -4.96
N LYS A 355 10.05 -19.67 -6.12
CA LYS A 355 11.36 -20.32 -6.19
C LYS A 355 12.40 -19.60 -5.33
N GLN A 356 12.45 -18.27 -5.40
CA GLN A 356 13.35 -17.46 -4.57
C GLN A 356 13.07 -17.65 -3.07
N ALA A 357 11.80 -17.63 -2.67
CA ALA A 357 11.41 -17.84 -1.28
C ALA A 357 11.80 -19.25 -0.78
N ALA A 358 11.59 -20.28 -1.60
CA ALA A 358 11.97 -21.66 -1.28
C ALA A 358 13.48 -21.84 -1.15
N GLN A 359 14.28 -21.20 -2.03
CA GLN A 359 15.74 -21.22 -1.94
C GLN A 359 16.27 -20.54 -0.67
N ILE A 360 15.68 -19.42 -0.26
CA ILE A 360 16.05 -18.73 0.99
C ILE A 360 15.76 -19.63 2.20
N HIS A 361 14.62 -20.29 2.20
CA HIS A 361 14.23 -21.21 3.26
C HIS A 361 15.21 -22.40 3.37
N ASN A 362 15.56 -23.04 2.26
CA ASN A 362 16.50 -24.16 2.25
C ASN A 362 17.91 -23.75 2.74
N LYS A 363 18.42 -22.59 2.31
CA LYS A 363 19.72 -22.06 2.79
C LYS A 363 19.73 -21.79 4.31
N THR A 364 18.61 -21.34 4.85
CA THR A 364 18.47 -21.06 6.29
C THR A 364 18.45 -22.37 7.10
N GLN A 365 17.76 -23.40 6.60
CA GLN A 365 17.76 -24.74 7.23
C GLN A 365 19.14 -25.41 7.21
N ASP A 366 19.87 -25.34 6.08
CA ASP A 366 21.22 -25.92 5.99
C ASP A 366 22.22 -25.22 6.93
N SER A 367 22.06 -23.91 7.14
CA SER A 367 22.89 -23.14 8.08
C SER A 367 22.60 -23.50 9.55
N GLN A 368 21.36 -23.88 9.88
CA GLN A 368 20.97 -24.30 11.24
C GLN A 368 21.31 -25.78 11.52
N ARG A 369 21.34 -26.63 10.49
CA ARG A 369 21.78 -28.04 10.61
C ARG A 369 23.27 -28.19 10.96
N GLY A 370 24.08 -27.14 10.83
CA GLY A 370 25.49 -27.14 11.20
C GLY A 370 25.80 -26.99 12.69
N VAL A 371 24.82 -26.77 13.58
CA VAL A 371 25.08 -26.36 14.99
C VAL A 371 24.36 -27.18 16.08
N SER A 372 23.55 -28.20 15.79
CA SER A 372 22.97 -29.02 16.87
C SER A 372 22.72 -30.48 16.54
N ASN A 373 23.35 -31.34 17.35
CA ASN A 373 23.01 -32.76 17.54
C ASN A 373 21.57 -32.92 18.04
N GLY A 374 20.86 -33.91 17.50
CA GLY A 374 19.74 -34.57 18.18
C GLY A 374 18.35 -34.02 17.87
N THR A 375 17.65 -34.76 16.99
CA THR A 375 16.19 -34.96 16.98
C THR A 375 15.30 -33.71 17.11
N ALA A 376 15.07 -33.03 15.99
CA ALA A 376 13.83 -32.30 15.77
C ALA A 376 13.16 -32.86 14.51
N HIS A 377 12.15 -33.71 14.70
CA HIS A 377 11.24 -34.11 13.63
C HIS A 377 10.48 -32.87 13.17
N THR A 378 10.89 -32.29 12.03
CA THR A 378 10.04 -31.35 11.29
C THR A 378 8.89 -32.15 10.68
N LEU A 379 7.67 -31.76 11.03
CA LEU A 379 6.42 -32.44 10.69
C LEU A 379 6.31 -32.73 9.16
N PRO A 380 6.05 -33.99 8.75
CA PRO A 380 5.87 -34.38 7.35
C PRO A 380 4.60 -33.85 6.65
N LEU A 381 3.78 -33.03 7.32
CA LEU A 381 2.41 -32.75 6.89
C LEU A 381 2.27 -31.63 5.83
N GLU A 382 3.33 -30.86 5.54
CA GLU A 382 3.30 -29.78 4.54
C GLU A 382 3.64 -30.25 3.10
N ARG A 383 4.14 -31.47 2.92
CA ARG A 383 4.69 -31.93 1.61
C ARG A 383 3.65 -32.46 0.61
N THR A 384 2.39 -32.63 1.01
CA THR A 384 1.37 -33.38 0.25
C THR A 384 0.25 -32.53 -0.37
N LEU A 385 0.35 -31.19 -0.34
CA LEU A 385 -0.76 -30.29 -0.74
C LEU A 385 -0.56 -29.54 -2.06
N TYR A 386 0.69 -29.38 -2.54
CA TYR A 386 0.99 -28.52 -3.69
C TYR A 386 0.58 -29.06 -5.08
N SER A 387 0.21 -30.34 -5.19
CA SER A 387 -0.05 -31.02 -6.47
C SER A 387 -1.10 -30.31 -7.33
N ASN A 388 -2.22 -29.92 -6.72
CA ASN A 388 -3.35 -29.36 -7.45
C ASN A 388 -2.99 -28.04 -8.15
N VAL A 389 -2.26 -27.15 -7.48
CA VAL A 389 -1.89 -25.86 -8.10
C VAL A 389 -0.93 -26.02 -9.28
N PHE A 390 -0.01 -26.99 -9.25
CA PHE A 390 0.88 -27.23 -10.38
C PHE A 390 0.12 -27.73 -11.59
N HIS A 391 -0.81 -28.68 -11.42
CA HIS A 391 -1.65 -29.13 -12.52
C HIS A 391 -2.59 -28.05 -13.05
N VAL A 392 -3.08 -27.14 -12.20
CA VAL A 392 -3.83 -25.95 -12.66
C VAL A 392 -2.96 -25.08 -13.57
N VAL A 393 -1.70 -24.82 -13.18
CA VAL A 393 -0.78 -24.00 -13.98
C VAL A 393 -0.34 -24.73 -15.26
N GLU A 394 -0.09 -26.04 -15.20
CA GLU A 394 0.22 -26.85 -16.39
C GLU A 394 -0.94 -26.90 -17.36
N GLY A 395 -2.16 -27.18 -16.87
CA GLY A 395 -3.38 -27.18 -17.67
C GLY A 395 -3.60 -25.84 -18.37
N PHE A 396 -3.38 -24.72 -17.66
CA PHE A 396 -3.36 -23.40 -18.26
C PHE A 396 -2.30 -23.27 -19.36
N ALA A 397 -1.06 -23.66 -19.09
CA ALA A 397 0.02 -23.56 -20.07
C ALA A 397 -0.25 -24.40 -21.33
N LEU A 398 -0.84 -25.60 -21.19
CA LEU A 398 -1.25 -26.45 -22.31
C LEU A 398 -2.30 -25.76 -23.19
N VAL A 399 -3.29 -25.08 -22.59
CA VAL A 399 -4.26 -24.28 -23.36
C VAL A 399 -3.57 -23.15 -24.11
N ILE A 400 -2.60 -22.47 -23.48
CA ILE A 400 -1.86 -21.37 -24.12
C ILE A 400 -0.92 -21.87 -25.24
N LEU A 401 -0.42 -23.12 -25.18
CA LEU A 401 0.32 -23.73 -26.28
C LEU A 401 -0.50 -23.85 -27.57
N CYS A 402 -1.82 -23.90 -27.47
CA CYS A 402 -2.73 -23.90 -28.63
C CYS A 402 -2.89 -22.52 -29.28
N SER A 403 -2.26 -21.46 -28.74
CA SER A 403 -2.31 -20.13 -29.33
C SER A 403 -1.72 -20.10 -30.74
N THR A 404 -2.38 -19.39 -31.65
CA THR A 404 -1.88 -19.14 -33.02
C THR A 404 -0.59 -18.31 -33.02
N ARG A 405 -0.33 -17.52 -31.97
CA ARG A 405 0.84 -16.65 -31.85
C ARG A 405 2.07 -17.39 -31.32
N PRO A 406 3.18 -17.45 -32.08
CA PRO A 406 4.42 -18.10 -31.62
C PRO A 406 5.01 -17.50 -30.35
N ALA A 407 4.86 -16.18 -30.15
CA ALA A 407 5.34 -15.50 -28.93
C ALA A 407 4.62 -16.00 -27.68
N THR A 408 3.29 -16.15 -27.74
CA THR A 408 2.45 -16.62 -26.65
C THR A 408 2.76 -18.09 -26.33
N ARG A 409 2.94 -18.94 -27.36
CA ARG A 409 3.38 -20.33 -27.17
C ARG A 409 4.73 -20.45 -26.46
N ARG A 410 5.71 -19.59 -26.80
CA ARG A 410 7.00 -19.57 -26.09
C ARG A 410 6.86 -19.24 -24.61
N LEU A 411 5.91 -18.36 -24.25
CA LEU A 411 5.62 -18.05 -22.85
C LEU A 411 5.00 -19.26 -22.12
N ALA A 412 4.10 -20.01 -22.77
CA ALA A 412 3.58 -21.25 -22.20
C ALA A 412 4.67 -22.29 -21.91
N VAL A 413 5.61 -22.49 -22.84
CA VAL A 413 6.79 -23.34 -22.60
C VAL A 413 7.61 -22.84 -21.41
N SER A 414 7.76 -21.51 -21.27
CA SER A 414 8.42 -20.92 -20.10
C SER A 414 7.70 -21.25 -18.80
N VAL A 415 6.36 -21.15 -18.77
CA VAL A 415 5.56 -21.50 -17.58
C VAL A 415 5.80 -22.96 -17.19
N LEU A 416 5.68 -23.90 -18.14
CA LEU A 416 5.90 -25.33 -17.87
C LEU A 416 7.31 -25.61 -17.31
N ARG A 417 8.35 -24.99 -17.90
CA ARG A 417 9.73 -25.14 -17.44
C ARG A 417 9.93 -24.61 -16.02
N GLU A 418 9.33 -23.46 -15.70
CA GLU A 418 9.45 -22.87 -14.37
C GLU A 418 8.70 -23.66 -13.31
N ILE A 419 7.53 -24.23 -13.63
CA ILE A 419 6.81 -25.14 -12.74
C ILE A 419 7.62 -26.40 -12.46
N ARG A 420 8.20 -27.04 -13.47
CA ARG A 420 9.10 -28.18 -13.27
C ARG A 420 10.29 -27.84 -12.36
N ALA A 421 10.90 -26.68 -12.57
CA ALA A 421 12.00 -26.22 -11.74
C ALA A 421 11.58 -25.98 -10.29
N LEU A 422 10.39 -25.41 -10.07
CA LEU A 422 9.82 -25.22 -8.73
C LEU A 422 9.46 -26.55 -8.06
N PHE A 423 8.81 -27.47 -8.77
CA PHE A 423 8.46 -28.80 -8.29
C PHE A 423 9.71 -29.57 -7.81
N THR A 424 10.77 -29.53 -8.62
CA THR A 424 12.07 -30.14 -8.27
C THR A 424 12.68 -29.50 -7.02
N LEU A 425 12.62 -28.16 -6.92
CA LEU A 425 13.17 -27.42 -5.78
C LEU A 425 12.43 -27.71 -4.46
N LEU A 426 11.14 -28.00 -4.53
CA LEU A 426 10.32 -28.33 -3.36
C LEU A 426 10.45 -29.80 -2.93
N GLU A 427 11.22 -30.62 -3.66
CA GLU A 427 11.46 -32.04 -3.40
C GLU A 427 10.16 -32.85 -3.25
N ILE A 428 9.16 -32.57 -4.08
CA ILE A 428 7.88 -33.28 -4.06
C ILE A 428 8.10 -34.69 -4.62
N SER A 429 7.58 -35.70 -3.90
CA SER A 429 7.77 -37.11 -4.28
C SER A 429 7.17 -37.38 -5.65
N LYS A 430 8.00 -37.86 -6.58
CA LYS A 430 7.56 -38.28 -7.93
C LYS A 430 6.64 -39.50 -7.93
N SER A 431 6.47 -40.19 -6.79
CA SER A 431 5.65 -41.40 -6.71
C SER A 431 4.16 -41.12 -6.86
N ASP A 432 3.71 -39.91 -6.51
CA ASP A 432 2.28 -39.60 -6.38
C ASP A 432 1.79 -38.56 -7.41
N ASP A 433 2.68 -37.75 -8.02
CA ASP A 433 2.32 -36.71 -9.00
C ASP A 433 3.34 -36.59 -10.15
N GLU A 434 2.93 -36.95 -11.37
CA GLU A 434 3.73 -36.80 -12.60
C GLU A 434 3.34 -35.51 -13.34
N LEU A 435 4.31 -34.62 -13.58
CA LEU A 435 4.08 -33.36 -14.30
C LEU A 435 3.84 -33.58 -15.79
N ALA A 436 2.90 -32.84 -16.37
CA ALA A 436 2.57 -32.91 -17.80
C ALA A 436 3.78 -32.64 -18.70
N ILE A 437 4.65 -31.69 -18.35
CA ILE A 437 5.88 -31.44 -19.13
C ILE A 437 6.83 -32.64 -19.17
N ASP A 438 6.93 -33.42 -18.09
CA ASP A 438 7.80 -34.59 -18.05
C ASP A 438 7.21 -35.74 -18.89
N VAL A 439 5.89 -35.89 -18.89
CA VAL A 439 5.17 -36.82 -19.78
C VAL A 439 5.37 -36.41 -21.25
N MET A 440 5.23 -35.12 -21.56
CA MET A 440 5.46 -34.59 -22.90
C MET A 440 6.90 -34.86 -23.36
N ASP A 441 7.90 -34.54 -22.55
CA ASP A 441 9.31 -34.76 -22.92
C ASP A 441 9.60 -36.26 -23.15
N ARG A 442 8.98 -37.15 -22.36
CA ARG A 442 9.11 -38.62 -22.52
C ARG A 442 8.48 -39.17 -23.79
N LEU A 443 7.31 -38.66 -24.20
CA LEU A 443 6.53 -39.21 -25.31
C LEU A 443 6.74 -38.46 -26.64
N SER A 444 7.20 -37.21 -26.63
CA SER A 444 7.23 -36.36 -27.83
C SER A 444 8.12 -36.90 -28.93
N ALA A 445 9.28 -37.50 -28.59
CA ALA A 445 10.22 -38.00 -29.59
C ALA A 445 9.63 -39.15 -30.42
N SER A 446 9.06 -40.17 -29.77
CA SER A 446 8.48 -41.32 -30.47
C SER A 446 7.26 -40.95 -31.32
N ILE A 447 6.43 -40.03 -30.82
CA ILE A 447 5.28 -39.50 -31.56
C ILE A 447 5.75 -38.69 -32.77
N LEU A 448 6.78 -37.84 -32.62
CA LEU A 448 7.28 -37.05 -33.74
C LEU A 448 7.89 -37.95 -34.82
N GLU A 449 8.70 -38.95 -34.44
CA GLU A 449 9.27 -39.95 -35.36
C GLU A 449 8.17 -40.70 -36.13
N SER A 450 7.04 -41.02 -35.49
CA SER A 450 5.92 -41.68 -36.16
C SER A 450 5.17 -40.80 -37.15
N PHE A 451 5.40 -39.48 -37.19
CA PHE A 451 4.71 -38.55 -38.08
C PHE A 451 5.63 -37.76 -39.02
N ILE A 452 6.93 -37.66 -38.73
CA ILE A 452 7.85 -36.79 -39.46
C ILE A 452 7.89 -37.09 -40.96
N HIS A 453 7.81 -38.38 -41.33
CA HIS A 453 7.74 -38.86 -42.71
C HIS A 453 6.52 -38.35 -43.49
N LEU A 454 5.42 -37.96 -42.82
CA LEU A 454 4.21 -37.42 -43.44
C LEU A 454 4.29 -35.90 -43.67
N THR A 455 5.24 -35.22 -43.04
CA THR A 455 5.37 -33.75 -43.09
C THR A 455 6.20 -33.24 -44.26
N GLY A 456 6.84 -34.15 -45.03
CA GLY A 456 7.75 -33.78 -46.12
C GLY A 456 9.06 -33.15 -45.67
N ALA A 457 9.35 -33.15 -44.36
CA ALA A 457 10.60 -32.62 -43.79
C ALA A 457 11.85 -33.41 -44.23
N ASP A 458 11.67 -34.67 -44.65
CA ASP A 458 12.73 -35.54 -45.19
C ASP A 458 13.02 -35.30 -46.69
N GLN A 459 12.41 -34.30 -47.34
CA GLN A 459 12.58 -34.01 -48.77
C GLN A 459 13.44 -32.77 -49.09
N VAL A 460 14.31 -32.32 -48.18
CA VAL A 460 15.28 -31.23 -48.43
C VAL A 460 16.71 -31.75 -48.40
#